data_AF-A0A7R9QG19-F1
#
_entry.id   AF-A0A7R9QG19-F1
#
_cell.length_a   1.000
_cell.length_b   1.000
_cell.length_c   1.000
_cell.angle_alpha   90.00
_cell.angle_beta   90.00
_cell.angle_gamma   90.00
#
_symmetry.space_group_name_H-M   'P 1'
#
loop_
_entity.id
_entity.type
_entity.pdbx_description
1 polymer ?
#
loop_
_entity_poly.entity_id
_entity_poly.type
_entity_poly.pdbx_seq_one_letter_code
_entity_poly.pdbx_strand_id
1 'polypeptide(L)' 'MTRGNQRELARQKNQKKLSESQKKKSADSKDGNKGMSLEERKFRDAELMREKQKLAAEKQKSGSAGETSAGETSKSK' A
#
# COMPACT_ATOMS: atom_id res chain seq x y z
N MET A 1 -6.96 -35.43 21.72
CA MET A 1 -7.30 -34.62 20.51
C MET A 1 -7.28 -33.10 20.74
N THR A 2 -6.90 -32.59 21.92
CA THR A 2 -6.98 -31.15 22.31
C THR A 2 -5.68 -30.36 22.14
N ARG A 3 -4.82 -30.73 21.18
CA ARG A 3 -3.56 -30.00 20.89
C ARG A 3 -3.39 -29.58 19.43
N GLY A 4 -4.18 -30.14 18.51
CA GLY A 4 -4.12 -29.78 17.09
C GLY A 4 -4.55 -28.33 16.83
N ASN A 5 -5.64 -27.90 17.48
CA ASN A 5 -6.16 -26.53 17.33
C ASN A 5 -5.18 -25.47 17.88
N GLN A 6 -4.55 -25.73 19.04
CA GLN A 6 -3.61 -24.78 19.64
C GLN A 6 -2.30 -24.66 18.86
N ARG A 7 -1.81 -25.77 18.27
CA ARG A 7 -0.63 -25.74 17.41
C ARG A 7 -0.90 -24.93 16.14
N GLU A 8 -2.06 -25.13 15.52
CA GLU A 8 -2.41 -24.42 14.29
C GLU A 8 -2.64 -22.93 14.56
N LEU A 9 -3.31 -22.59 15.66
CA LEU A 9 -3.48 -21.21 16.12
C LEU A 9 -2.13 -20.52 16.39
N ALA A 10 -1.15 -21.23 16.97
CA ALA A 10 0.19 -20.69 17.17
C ALA A 10 0.94 -20.44 15.85
N ARG A 11 0.82 -21.35 14.87
CA ARG A 11 1.38 -21.13 13.52
C ARG A 11 0.77 -19.94 12.82
N GLN A 12 -0.56 -19.83 12.84
CA GLN A 12 -1.27 -18.68 12.28
C GLN A 12 -0.85 -17.38 12.94
N LYS A 13 -0.71 -17.35 14.27
CA LYS A 13 -0.21 -16.18 15.01
C LYS A 13 1.22 -15.82 14.61
N ASN A 14 2.10 -16.80 14.45
CA ASN A 14 3.48 -16.55 14.03
C ASN A 14 3.57 -16.08 12.57
N GLN A 15 2.79 -16.66 11.67
CA GLN A 15 2.69 -16.19 10.28
C GLN A 15 2.15 -14.76 10.22
N LYS A 16 1.07 -14.45 10.96
CA LYS A 16 0.53 -13.08 11.05
C LYS A 16 1.57 -12.10 11.59
N LYS A 17 2.28 -12.44 12.67
CA LYS A 17 3.37 -11.63 13.21
C LYS A 17 4.47 -11.39 12.19
N LEU A 18 4.89 -12.43 11.45
CA LEU A 18 5.92 -12.31 10.42
C LEU A 18 5.47 -11.38 9.28
N SER A 19 4.22 -11.52 8.82
CA SER A 19 3.65 -10.64 7.79
C SER A 19 3.51 -9.20 8.26
N GLU A 20 3.12 -8.98 9.51
CA GLU A 20 3.06 -7.64 10.12
C GLU A 20 4.46 -7.02 10.24
N SER A 21 5.45 -7.79 10.69
CA SER A 21 6.83 -7.34 10.74
C SER A 21 7.38 -6.99 9.36
N GLN A 22 7.01 -7.73 8.31
CA GLN A 22 7.37 -7.41 6.93
C GLN A 22 6.71 -6.11 6.45
N LYS A 23 5.44 -5.84 6.82
CA LYS A 23 4.75 -4.58 6.49
C LYS A 23 5.32 -3.38 7.24
N LYS A 24 5.79 -3.59 8.48
CA LYS A 24 6.42 -2.57 9.33
C LYS A 24 7.88 -2.29 8.99
N LYS A 25 8.49 -3.03 8.06
CA LYS A 25 9.82 -2.70 7.55
C LYS A 25 9.81 -1.26 7.05
N SER A 26 10.82 -0.49 7.48
CA SER A 26 10.98 0.90 7.05
C SER A 26 10.97 1.00 5.53
N ALA A 27 10.59 2.16 5.00
CA ALA A 27 10.59 2.38 3.56
C ALA A 27 11.94 2.01 2.93
N ASP A 28 13.05 2.20 3.65
CA ASP A 28 14.41 1.84 3.23
C ASP A 28 14.67 0.34 3.08
N SER A 29 13.96 -0.46 3.86
CA SER A 29 14.14 -1.92 3.91
C SER A 29 13.23 -2.67 2.92
N LYS A 30 12.34 -1.97 2.21
CA LYS A 30 11.50 -2.56 1.16
C LYS A 30 12.34 -2.80 -0.08
N ASP A 31 12.18 -3.97 -0.71
CA ASP A 31 13.03 -4.42 -1.82
C ASP A 31 13.13 -3.42 -2.98
N GLY A 32 12.06 -2.69 -3.30
CA GLY A 32 12.05 -1.65 -4.34
C GLY A 32 12.74 -0.34 -3.97
N ASN A 33 13.27 -0.23 -2.75
CA ASN A 33 13.84 0.99 -2.19
C ASN A 33 15.18 0.77 -1.49
N LYS A 34 15.67 -0.48 -1.49
CA LYS A 34 16.97 -0.84 -0.97
C LYS A 34 18.05 -0.14 -1.80
N GLY A 35 18.85 0.69 -1.14
CA GLY A 35 19.95 1.42 -1.76
C GLY A 35 19.56 2.74 -2.45
N MET A 36 18.28 3.12 -2.45
CA MET A 36 17.84 4.44 -2.95
C MET A 36 17.95 5.48 -1.85
N SER A 37 18.57 6.61 -2.16
CA SER A 37 18.65 7.77 -1.25
C SER A 37 17.27 8.40 -1.03
N LEU A 38 17.11 9.22 0.02
CA LEU A 38 15.85 9.92 0.28
C LEU A 38 15.47 10.87 -0.87
N GLU A 39 16.44 11.40 -1.59
CA GLU A 39 16.22 12.31 -2.72
C GLU A 39 15.71 11.56 -3.96
N GLU A 40 16.30 10.40 -4.26
CA GLU A 40 15.86 9.54 -5.37
C GLU A 40 14.43 9.02 -5.18
N ARG A 41 14.05 8.73 -3.93
CA ARG A 41 12.66 8.37 -3.60
C ARG A 41 11.69 9.49 -3.88
N LYS A 42 12.02 10.70 -3.39
CA LYS A 42 11.19 11.89 -3.61
C LYS A 42 11.05 12.20 -5.09
N PHE A 43 12.14 12.03 -5.85
CA PHE A 43 12.13 12.22 -7.29
C PHE A 43 11.21 11.19 -7.98
N ARG A 44 11.34 9.91 -7.64
CA ARG A 44 10.47 8.84 -8.18
C ARG A 44 8.99 9.07 -7.84
N ASP A 45 8.69 9.42 -6.60
CA ASP A 45 7.32 9.73 -6.16
C ASP A 45 6.76 10.96 -6.90
N ALA A 46 7.59 11.98 -7.14
CA ALA A 46 7.21 13.17 -7.91
C ALA A 46 6.97 12.86 -9.39
N GLU A 47 7.81 12.02 -10.01
CA GLU A 47 7.64 11.57 -11.39
C GLU A 47 6.33 10.80 -11.57
N LEU A 48 6.06 9.82 -10.68
CA LEU A 48 4.80 9.05 -10.70
C LEU A 48 3.58 9.96 -10.52
N MET A 49 3.66 10.98 -9.67
CA MET A 49 2.58 11.97 -9.51
C MET A 49 2.37 12.81 -10.77
N ARG A 50 3.46 13.22 -11.45
CA ARG A 50 3.38 13.96 -12.70
C ARG A 50 2.76 13.10 -13.82
N GLU A 51 3.15 11.83 -13.90
CA GLU A 51 2.55 10.88 -14.85
C GLU A 51 1.07 10.65 -14.55
N LYS A 52 0.71 10.45 -13.28
CA LYS A 52 -0.69 10.30 -12.87
C LYS A 52 -1.52 11.54 -13.20
N GLN A 53 -0.97 12.74 -13.03
CA GLN A 53 -1.65 13.98 -13.42
C GLN A 53 -1.84 14.09 -14.93
N LYS A 54 -0.81 13.74 -15.73
CA LYS A 54 -0.93 13.70 -17.19
C LYS A 54 -1.99 12.70 -17.64
N LEU A 55 -1.93 11.48 -17.11
CA LEU A 55 -2.91 10.43 -17.42
C LEU A 55 -4.32 10.83 -16.98
N ALA A 56 -4.46 11.46 -15.82
CA ALA A 56 -5.73 12.02 -15.37
C ALA A 56 -6.22 13.12 -16.32
N ALA A 57 -5.36 14.04 -16.74
CA ALA A 57 -5.72 15.10 -17.70
C ALA A 57 -6.13 14.52 -19.06
N GLU A 58 -5.43 13.49 -19.55
CA GLU A 58 -5.79 12.76 -20.78
C GLU A 58 -7.11 12.01 -20.62
N LYS A 59 -7.36 11.40 -19.46
CA LYS A 59 -8.62 10.70 -19.14
C LYS A 59 -9.80 11.67 -19.04
N GLN A 60 -9.57 12.86 -18.49
CA GLN A 60 -10.54 13.96 -18.45
C GLN A 60 -10.82 14.49 -19.86
N LYS A 61 -9.79 14.66 -20.70
CA LYS A 61 -9.94 15.06 -22.10
C LYS A 61 -10.67 14.03 -22.96
N SER A 62 -10.52 12.74 -22.65
CA SER A 62 -11.20 11.63 -23.33
C SER A 62 -12.57 11.26 -22.73
N GLY A 63 -13.11 12.10 -21.83
CA GLY A 63 -14.52 12.03 -21.43
C GLY A 63 -14.90 10.88 -20.48
N SER A 64 -13.95 10.16 -19.88
CA SER A 64 -14.25 9.14 -18.86
C SER A 64 -14.02 9.66 -17.45
N ALA A 65 -14.83 10.65 -17.06
CA ALA A 65 -15.00 11.07 -15.67
C ALA A 65 -15.75 9.98 -14.88
N GLY A 66 -15.04 8.88 -14.59
CA GLY A 66 -15.51 7.77 -13.78
C GLY A 66 -14.55 7.51 -12.62
N GLU A 67 -14.97 7.98 -11.45
CA GLU A 67 -14.86 7.32 -10.14
C GLU A 67 -13.48 7.26 -9.45
N THR A 68 -13.19 8.28 -8.61
CA THR A 68 -12.59 8.09 -7.27
C THR A 68 -13.07 9.20 -6.33
N SER A 69 -14.35 9.18 -5.97
CA SER A 69 -14.91 9.95 -4.84
C SER A 69 -15.90 9.05 -4.10
N ALA A 70 -15.39 8.03 -3.41
CA ALA A 70 -16.21 7.20 -2.52
C ALA A 70 -15.35 6.67 -1.37
N GLY A 71 -15.34 7.44 -0.30
CA GLY A 71 -14.76 7.09 1.00
C GLY A 71 -14.91 8.22 2.00
N GLU A 72 -15.92 9.07 1.80
CA GLU A 72 -16.31 10.15 2.68
C GLU A 72 -16.83 9.56 3.98
N THR A 73 -16.10 9.85 5.05
CA THR A 73 -16.58 9.86 6.42
C THR A 73 -17.94 10.55 6.49
N SER A 74 -19.03 9.77 6.51
CA SER A 74 -20.37 10.26 6.82
C SER A 74 -20.97 9.47 7.98
N LYS A 75 -20.89 10.16 9.11
CA LYS A 75 -21.64 10.02 10.34
C LYS A 75 -23.14 9.91 10.04
N SER A 76 -23.77 8.77 10.34
CA SER A 76 -25.21 8.60 10.59
C SER A 76 -25.42 7.19 11.12
N LYS A 77 -26.26 6.87 12.11
CA LYS A 77 -27.11 7.58 13.06
C LYS A 77 -27.39 6.55 14.15
#